data_AF-A0A429ICW4-F1
#
_entry.id   AF-A0A429ICW4-F1
#
_cell.length_a   1.000
_cell.length_b   1.000
_cell.length_c   1.000
_cell.angle_alpha   90.00
_cell.angle_beta   90.00
_cell.angle_gamma   90.00
#
_symmetry.space_group_name_H-M   'P 1'
#
loop_
_entity.id
_entity.type
_entity.pdbx_description
1 polymer ?
#
loop_
_entity_poly.entity_id
_entity_poly.type
_entity_poly.pdbx_seq_one_letter_code
_entity_poly.pdbx_strand_id
1 'polypeptide(L)'
;MAAPCRQYSWTPEVHDLYGDPESILNKMDSHNMELTERRIFVLLTESENLAQARFFEQVKGKEYAVSAWTGESLGGAGGAIGETILKNKGINCVGEQVRGLLAGFPMAAPATVPAPANARAAFAHTVRAHGEGTFTRATFALLC
;
A
#
# COMPACT_ATOMS: atom_id res chain seq x y z
N MET A 1 -7.72 -22.27 9.37
CA MET A 1 -7.57 -21.66 8.03
C MET A 1 -6.18 -21.04 7.95
N ALA A 2 -5.21 -21.74 7.35
CA ALA A 2 -3.78 -21.34 7.38
C ALA A 2 -3.02 -21.58 6.05
N ALA A 3 -3.70 -22.09 5.01
CA ALA A 3 -3.06 -22.45 3.74
C ALA A 3 -2.81 -21.28 2.76
N PRO A 4 -3.73 -20.29 2.58
CA PRO A 4 -3.53 -19.24 1.56
C PRO A 4 -2.38 -18.28 1.91
N CYS A 5 -2.24 -17.89 3.18
CA CYS A 5 -1.19 -16.96 3.60
C CYS A 5 0.23 -17.51 3.36
N ARG A 6 0.40 -18.83 3.30
CA ARG A 6 1.72 -19.47 3.18
C ARG A 6 2.24 -19.48 1.75
N GLN A 7 1.40 -19.27 0.74
CA GLN A 7 1.83 -19.15 -0.65
C GLN A 7 2.19 -17.70 -0.98
N TYR A 8 1.31 -16.76 -0.58
CA TYR A 8 1.54 -15.33 -0.79
C TYR A 8 2.70 -14.75 0.01
N SER A 9 3.06 -15.39 1.13
CA SER A 9 4.24 -14.99 1.92
C SER A 9 5.57 -15.10 1.15
N TRP A 10 5.62 -15.86 0.07
CA TRP A 10 6.82 -16.05 -0.77
C TRP A 10 6.90 -15.10 -1.96
N THR A 11 5.80 -14.47 -2.34
CA THR A 11 5.72 -13.60 -3.52
C THR A 11 5.15 -12.19 -3.22
N PRO A 12 5.52 -11.53 -2.09
CA PRO A 12 5.16 -10.14 -1.91
C PRO A 12 5.99 -9.26 -2.86
N GLU A 13 5.39 -8.16 -3.30
CA GLU A 13 6.04 -7.19 -4.19
C GLU A 13 6.03 -5.81 -3.54
N VAL A 14 7.13 -5.07 -3.66
CA VAL A 14 7.24 -3.68 -3.22
C VAL A 14 7.82 -2.89 -4.36
N HIS A 15 7.15 -1.81 -4.72
CA HIS A 15 7.52 -0.96 -5.84
C HIS A 15 7.61 0.49 -5.36
N ASP A 16 8.74 1.13 -5.63
CA ASP A 16 8.98 2.54 -5.35
C ASP A 16 8.94 3.35 -6.64
N LEU A 17 7.98 4.26 -6.75
CA LEU A 17 7.86 5.18 -7.86
C LEU A 17 8.17 6.60 -7.40
N TYR A 18 8.95 7.32 -8.22
CA TYR A 18 9.36 8.70 -7.96
C TYR A 18 8.93 9.60 -9.12
N GLY A 19 8.54 10.83 -8.81
CA GLY A 19 8.20 11.86 -9.78
C GLY A 19 7.14 12.82 -9.26
N ASP A 20 6.63 13.69 -10.13
CA ASP A 20 5.39 14.41 -9.85
C ASP A 20 4.18 13.45 -9.81
N PRO A 21 3.04 13.85 -9.23
CA PRO A 21 1.88 12.99 -9.10
C PRO A 21 1.38 12.35 -10.40
N GLU A 22 1.35 13.09 -11.52
CA GLU A 22 0.85 12.52 -12.78
C GLU A 22 1.87 11.56 -13.40
N SER A 23 3.17 11.87 -13.33
CA SER A 23 4.22 10.93 -13.72
C SER A 23 4.15 9.61 -12.93
N ILE A 24 3.87 9.68 -11.63
CA ILE A 24 3.67 8.48 -10.79
C ILE A 24 2.45 7.70 -11.25
N LEU A 25 1.31 8.36 -11.47
CA LEU A 25 0.08 7.68 -11.89
C LEU A 25 0.22 7.04 -13.28
N ASN A 26 0.93 7.68 -14.20
CA ASN A 26 1.23 7.10 -15.51
C ASN A 26 2.10 5.85 -15.39
N LYS A 27 3.08 5.85 -14.48
CA LYS A 27 3.88 4.64 -14.16
C LYS A 27 3.01 3.55 -13.55
N MET A 28 2.11 3.90 -12.62
CA MET A 28 1.18 2.94 -12.00
C MET A 28 0.25 2.29 -13.02
N ASP A 29 -0.26 3.04 -14.01
CA ASP A 29 -1.12 2.49 -15.06
C ASP A 29 -0.41 1.45 -15.94
N SER A 30 0.92 1.58 -16.08
CA SER A 30 1.73 0.62 -16.83
C SER A 30 2.03 -0.67 -16.07
N HIS A 31 1.68 -0.74 -14.77
CA HIS A 31 1.88 -1.92 -13.94
C HIS A 31 0.57 -2.67 -13.72
N ASN A 32 0.57 -3.95 -14.10
CA ASN A 32 -0.50 -4.86 -13.71
C ASN A 32 -0.30 -5.28 -12.24
N MET A 33 -1.01 -4.62 -11.33
CA MET A 33 -0.93 -4.91 -9.89
C MET A 33 -1.92 -5.98 -9.42
N GLU A 34 -2.90 -6.35 -10.26
CA GLU A 34 -3.92 -7.35 -9.95
C GLU A 34 -4.64 -7.10 -8.62
N LEU A 35 -4.92 -5.82 -8.30
CA LEU A 35 -5.39 -5.40 -6.96
C LEU A 35 -6.64 -6.15 -6.49
N THR A 36 -7.53 -6.55 -7.40
CA THR A 36 -8.75 -7.30 -7.08
C THR A 36 -8.50 -8.74 -6.63
N GLU A 37 -7.32 -9.27 -6.92
CA GLU A 37 -6.88 -10.61 -6.54
C GLU A 37 -6.06 -10.59 -5.25
N ARG A 38 -5.59 -9.41 -4.85
CA ARG A 38 -4.84 -9.20 -3.60
C ARG A 38 -5.80 -9.09 -2.42
N ARG A 39 -5.60 -9.90 -1.38
CA ARG A 39 -6.25 -9.75 -0.08
C ARG A 39 -5.75 -8.50 0.66
N ILE A 40 -4.45 -8.22 0.66
CA ILE A 40 -3.87 -7.07 1.37
C ILE A 40 -2.86 -6.34 0.48
N PHE A 41 -3.01 -5.02 0.39
CA PHE A 41 -2.04 -4.13 -0.22
C PHE A 41 -1.99 -2.78 0.47
N VAL A 42 -0.88 -2.08 0.30
CA VAL A 42 -0.62 -0.79 0.94
C VAL A 42 -0.12 0.21 -0.08
N LEU A 43 -0.58 1.45 0.03
CA LEU A 43 0.03 2.60 -0.62
C LEU A 43 0.61 3.51 0.47
N LEU A 44 1.89 3.82 0.34
CA LEU A 44 2.55 4.88 1.08
C LEU A 44 2.91 5.99 0.09
N THR A 45 2.63 7.24 0.42
CA THR A 45 2.97 8.39 -0.44
C THR A 45 3.62 9.46 0.41
N GLU A 46 4.76 9.99 -0.05
CA GLU A 46 5.56 10.95 0.72
C GLU A 46 6.15 12.00 -0.22
N SER A 47 6.00 13.26 0.18
CA SER A 47 6.74 14.41 -0.33
C SER A 47 7.40 15.13 0.86
N GLU A 48 8.09 16.25 0.62
CA GLU A 48 8.90 16.94 1.64
C GLU A 48 8.16 17.21 2.96
N ASN A 49 6.88 17.59 2.91
CA ASN A 49 6.11 18.02 4.08
C ASN A 49 4.76 17.28 4.23
N LEU A 50 4.55 16.20 3.47
CA LEU A 50 3.30 15.44 3.50
C LEU A 50 3.59 13.96 3.32
N ALA A 51 3.02 13.17 4.21
CA ALA A 51 3.06 11.72 4.20
C ALA A 51 1.66 11.17 4.34
N GLN A 52 1.32 10.16 3.55
CA GLN A 52 0.06 9.46 3.60
C GLN A 52 0.28 7.95 3.56
N ALA A 53 -0.54 7.22 4.31
CA ALA A 53 -0.58 5.77 4.25
C ALA A 53 -2.03 5.33 4.02
N ARG A 54 -2.23 4.37 3.11
CA ARG A 54 -3.50 3.68 2.92
C ARG A 54 -3.27 2.19 2.98
N PHE A 55 -3.95 1.53 3.89
CA PHE A 55 -3.94 0.09 4.07
C PHE A 55 -5.28 -0.47 3.59
N PHE A 56 -5.23 -1.42 2.66
CA PHE A 56 -6.41 -2.06 2.09
C PHE A 56 -6.42 -3.53 2.49
N GLU A 57 -7.54 -3.99 3.05
CA GLU A 57 -7.77 -5.41 3.33
C GLU A 57 -9.13 -5.85 2.80
N GLN A 58 -9.13 -6.93 2.05
CA GLN A 58 -10.35 -7.58 1.58
C GLN A 58 -11.13 -8.16 2.76
N VAL A 59 -12.38 -7.72 2.91
CA VAL A 59 -13.26 -8.15 4.01
C VAL A 59 -14.19 -9.27 3.55
N LYS A 60 -14.82 -9.09 2.38
CA LYS A 60 -15.76 -10.06 1.80
C LYS A 60 -15.86 -9.89 0.29
N GLY A 61 -15.59 -10.96 -0.46
CA GLY A 61 -15.70 -10.93 -1.93
C GLY A 61 -14.83 -9.82 -2.52
N LYS A 62 -15.45 -8.85 -3.19
CA LYS A 62 -14.78 -7.69 -3.81
C LYS A 62 -14.95 -6.41 -2.99
N GLU A 63 -15.00 -6.49 -1.67
CA GLU A 63 -15.07 -5.33 -0.76
C GLU A 63 -13.82 -5.22 0.08
N TYR A 64 -13.31 -4.00 0.23
CA TYR A 64 -12.09 -3.68 0.98
C TYR A 64 -12.38 -2.72 2.11
N ALA A 65 -11.86 -3.04 3.29
CA ALA A 65 -11.69 -2.11 4.39
C ALA A 65 -10.44 -1.27 4.15
N VAL A 66 -10.58 0.05 4.15
CA VAL A 66 -9.49 1.00 3.89
C VAL A 66 -9.25 1.85 5.12
N SER A 67 -8.11 1.63 5.76
CA SER A 67 -7.59 2.49 6.82
C SER A 67 -6.64 3.51 6.20
N ALA A 68 -6.71 4.76 6.66
CA ALA A 68 -5.88 5.83 6.12
C ALA A 68 -5.24 6.65 7.23
N TRP A 69 -4.05 7.17 6.96
CA TRP A 69 -3.32 8.09 7.83
C TRP A 69 -2.67 9.20 7.01
N THR A 70 -2.48 10.36 7.63
CA THR A 70 -1.78 11.51 7.05
C THR A 70 -0.97 12.21 8.14
N GLY A 71 0.24 12.65 7.79
CA GLY A 71 1.14 13.39 8.67
C GLY A 71 2.31 13.99 7.88
N GLU A 72 3.40 14.34 8.56
CA GLU A 72 4.55 15.01 7.92
C GLU A 72 5.58 14.03 7.34
N SER A 73 5.76 12.85 7.95
CA SER A 73 6.69 11.83 7.46
C SER A 73 6.24 10.41 7.79
N LEU A 74 6.59 9.45 6.93
CA LEU A 74 6.42 8.01 7.16
C LEU A 74 7.52 7.40 8.02
N GLY A 75 8.54 8.15 8.43
CA GLY A 75 9.61 7.66 9.31
C GLY A 75 10.34 6.42 8.78
N GLY A 76 10.43 6.26 7.45
CA GLY A 76 11.06 5.09 6.82
C GLY A 76 10.18 3.84 6.72
N ALA A 77 8.86 3.94 6.92
CA ALA A 77 7.94 2.80 6.88
C ALA A 77 8.07 1.94 5.59
N GLY A 78 8.31 2.55 4.43
CA GLY A 78 8.53 1.82 3.17
C GLY A 78 9.74 0.87 3.24
N GLY A 79 10.87 1.32 3.78
CA GLY A 79 12.05 0.48 3.98
C GLY A 79 11.80 -0.62 5.01
N ALA A 80 11.09 -0.29 6.09
CA ALA A 80 10.74 -1.25 7.14
C ALA A 80 9.79 -2.36 6.65
N ILE A 81 8.94 -2.11 5.64
CA ILE A 81 8.15 -3.16 4.97
C ILE A 81 9.08 -4.15 4.26
N GLY A 82 10.05 -3.66 3.48
CA GLY A 82 11.02 -4.52 2.80
C GLY A 82 11.84 -5.36 3.77
N GLU A 83 12.30 -4.77 4.88
CA GLU A 83 12.99 -5.52 5.93
C GLU A 83 12.11 -6.59 6.57
N THR A 84 10.85 -6.27 6.85
CA THR A 84 9.86 -7.19 7.41
C THR A 84 9.68 -8.40 6.50
N ILE A 85 9.53 -8.18 5.19
CA ILE A 85 9.41 -9.23 4.18
C ILE A 85 10.64 -10.15 4.19
N LEU A 86 11.85 -9.57 4.18
CA LEU A 86 13.09 -10.35 4.19
C LEU A 86 13.26 -11.16 5.47
N LYS A 87 12.96 -10.57 6.63
CA LYS A 87 13.00 -11.24 7.94
C LYS A 87 11.97 -12.38 8.03
N ASN A 88 10.82 -12.25 7.34
CA ASN A 88 9.76 -13.25 7.34
C ASN A 88 10.13 -14.55 6.63
N LYS A 89 10.96 -14.49 5.57
CA LYS A 89 11.41 -15.68 4.81
C LYS A 89 10.27 -16.61 4.36
N GLY A 90 9.11 -16.05 4.02
CA GLY A 90 7.94 -16.83 3.61
C GLY A 90 7.23 -17.62 4.72
N ILE A 91 7.58 -17.42 5.99
CA ILE A 91 7.08 -18.23 7.10
C ILE A 91 5.68 -17.78 7.54
N ASN A 92 5.49 -16.48 7.80
CA ASN A 92 4.23 -15.92 8.30
C ASN A 92 3.50 -15.11 7.23
N CYS A 93 2.26 -14.72 7.52
CA CYS A 93 1.49 -13.80 6.69
C CYS A 93 2.14 -12.41 6.69
N VAL A 94 2.70 -11.99 5.56
CA VAL A 94 3.35 -10.68 5.41
C VAL A 94 2.36 -9.54 5.64
N GLY A 95 1.11 -9.67 5.17
CA GLY A 95 0.08 -8.66 5.37
C GLY A 95 -0.21 -8.34 6.84
N GLU A 96 -0.21 -9.36 7.72
CA GLU A 96 -0.39 -9.17 9.16
C GLU A 96 0.82 -8.49 9.81
N GLN A 97 2.03 -8.81 9.35
CA GLN A 97 3.25 -8.15 9.85
C GLN A 97 3.30 -6.69 9.44
N VAL A 98 2.93 -6.38 8.19
CA VAL A 98 2.85 -4.99 7.70
C VAL A 98 1.72 -4.24 8.43
N ARG A 99 0.59 -4.88 8.73
CA ARG A 99 -0.43 -4.27 9.61
C ARG A 99 0.17 -3.92 10.97
N GLY A 100 0.92 -4.83 11.59
CA GLY A 100 1.59 -4.57 12.87
C GLY A 100 2.59 -3.42 12.81
N LEU A 101 3.34 -3.31 11.71
CA LEU A 101 4.23 -2.17 11.45
C LEU A 101 3.45 -0.86 11.33
N LEU A 102 2.33 -0.89 10.62
CA LEU A 102 1.49 0.29 10.40
C LEU A 102 0.65 0.69 11.62
N ALA A 103 0.52 -0.18 12.63
CA ALA A 103 -0.17 0.14 13.88
C ALA A 103 0.52 1.25 14.68
N GLY A 104 1.77 1.59 14.37
CA GLY A 104 2.47 2.76 14.91
C GLY A 104 1.89 4.10 14.42
N PHE A 105 1.08 4.10 13.37
CA PHE A 105 0.39 5.28 12.87
C PHE A 105 -1.06 5.33 13.39
N PRO A 106 -1.56 6.47 13.88
CA PRO A 106 -2.95 6.62 14.32
C PRO A 106 -3.90 6.64 13.11
N MET A 107 -4.10 5.48 12.49
CA MET A 107 -4.97 5.34 11.32
C MET A 107 -6.43 5.62 11.66
N ALA A 108 -7.12 6.30 10.76
CA ALA A 108 -8.56 6.45 10.83
C ALA A 108 -9.25 5.08 10.77
N ALA A 109 -10.43 5.00 11.39
CA ALA A 109 -11.27 3.81 11.33
C ALA A 109 -11.53 3.42 9.86
N PRO A 110 -11.51 2.11 9.55
CA PRO A 110 -11.61 1.66 8.17
C PRO A 110 -12.98 2.00 7.58
N ALA A 111 -12.97 2.54 6.36
CA ALA A 111 -14.16 2.68 5.53
C ALA A 111 -14.21 1.53 4.52
N THR A 112 -15.40 0.99 4.24
CA THR A 112 -15.56 -0.08 3.23
C THR A 112 -15.76 0.54 1.85
N VAL A 113 -15.00 0.04 0.86
CA VAL A 113 -15.09 0.46 -0.54
C VAL A 113 -15.17 -0.77 -1.46
N PRO A 114 -15.78 -0.67 -2.65
CA PRO A 114 -15.69 -1.73 -3.64
C PRO A 114 -14.25 -1.91 -4.13
N ALA A 115 -13.95 -3.11 -4.63
CA ALA A 115 -12.65 -3.41 -5.19
C ALA A 115 -12.30 -2.42 -6.31
N PRO A 116 -11.11 -1.80 -6.26
CA PRO A 116 -10.72 -0.85 -7.26
C PRO A 116 -10.55 -1.55 -8.61
N ALA A 117 -11.03 -0.91 -9.68
CA ALA A 117 -10.90 -1.46 -11.04
C ALA A 117 -9.43 -1.48 -11.51
N ASN A 118 -8.59 -0.56 -11.01
CA ASN A 118 -7.17 -0.45 -11.31
C ASN A 118 -6.45 0.40 -10.25
N ALA A 119 -5.11 0.50 -10.37
CA ALA A 119 -4.27 1.28 -9.46
C ALA A 119 -4.67 2.76 -9.40
N ARG A 120 -4.97 3.39 -10.55
CA ARG A 120 -5.40 4.79 -10.59
C ARG A 120 -6.70 5.02 -9.82
N ALA A 121 -7.68 4.12 -9.95
CA ALA A 121 -8.93 4.19 -9.20
C ALA A 121 -8.72 4.09 -7.68
N ALA A 122 -7.72 3.31 -7.23
CA ALA A 122 -7.38 3.17 -5.82
C ALA A 122 -6.58 4.35 -5.28
N PHE A 123 -5.65 4.90 -6.06
CA PHE A 123 -4.53 5.69 -5.56
C PHE A 123 -4.51 7.15 -6.04
N ALA A 124 -5.19 7.50 -7.14
CA ALA A 124 -5.06 8.82 -7.76
C ALA A 124 -5.35 9.98 -6.81
N HIS A 125 -6.40 9.87 -5.99
CA HIS A 125 -6.72 10.92 -5.03
C HIS A 125 -5.61 11.15 -4.00
N THR A 126 -4.99 10.08 -3.49
CA THR A 126 -3.88 10.19 -2.53
C THR A 126 -2.67 10.80 -3.19
N VAL A 127 -2.25 10.26 -4.34
CA VAL A 127 -1.06 10.75 -5.04
C VAL A 127 -1.20 12.22 -5.45
N ARG A 128 -2.37 12.63 -5.94
CA ARG A 128 -2.65 14.03 -6.32
C ARG A 128 -2.76 14.99 -5.14
N ALA A 129 -3.06 14.51 -3.93
CA ALA A 129 -3.15 15.36 -2.76
C ALA A 129 -1.80 16.01 -2.38
N HIS A 130 -0.69 15.50 -2.91
CA HIS A 130 0.65 16.09 -2.72
C HIS A 130 0.90 17.36 -3.55
N GLY A 131 0.04 17.68 -4.52
CA GLY A 131 0.13 18.91 -5.32
C GLY A 131 0.85 18.74 -6.66
N GLU A 132 0.45 19.55 -7.64
CA GLU A 132 1.03 19.53 -8.98
C GLU A 132 2.51 19.94 -8.95
N GLY A 133 3.35 19.22 -9.69
CA GLY A 133 4.80 19.49 -9.76
C GLY A 133 5.59 19.12 -8.50
N THR A 134 4.96 18.58 -7.46
CA THR A 134 5.64 18.18 -6.23
C THR A 134 6.37 16.86 -6.39
N PHE A 135 7.68 16.85 -6.17
CA PHE A 135 8.47 15.63 -6.19
C PHE A 135 8.01 14.70 -5.06
N THR A 136 7.47 13.56 -5.45
CA THR A 136 6.77 12.62 -4.57
C THR A 136 7.37 11.23 -4.74
N ARG A 137 7.37 10.45 -3.67
CA ARG A 137 7.57 9.00 -3.70
C ARG A 137 6.24 8.32 -3.41
N ALA A 138 5.88 7.34 -4.23
CA ALA A 138 4.80 6.41 -3.96
C ALA A 138 5.35 4.99 -3.85
N THR A 139 5.28 4.41 -2.66
CA THR A 139 5.60 3.00 -2.41
C THR A 139 4.30 2.21 -2.38
N PHE A 140 4.14 1.23 -3.26
CA PHE A 140 3.03 0.28 -3.13
C PHE A 140 3.56 -1.12 -2.83
N ALA A 141 2.93 -1.76 -1.86
CA ALA A 141 3.28 -3.10 -1.41
C ALA A 141 2.09 -4.04 -1.63
N LEU A 142 2.29 -5.08 -2.45
CA LEU A 142 1.32 -6.13 -2.76
C LEU A 142 1.68 -7.35 -1.92
N LEU A 143 0.89 -7.65 -0.88
CA LEU A 143 1.37 -8.50 0.23
C LEU A 143 0.76 -9.90 0.25
N CYS A 144 -0.53 -10.01 -0.07
CA CYS A 144 -1.25 -11.27 -0.24
C CYS A 144 -2.56 -11.07 -0.97
#